data_AF-A0A0P6YJ06-F1
#
_entry.id   AF-A0A0P6YJ06-F1
#
_cell.length_a   1.000
_cell.length_b   1.000
_cell.length_c   1.000
_cell.angle_alpha   90.00
_cell.angle_beta   90.00
_cell.angle_gamma   90.00
#
_symmetry.space_group_name_H-M   'P 1'
#
loop_
_entity.id
_entity.type
_entity.pdbx_description
1 polymer ?
#
loop_
_entity_poly.entity_id
_entity_poly.type
_entity_poly.pdbx_seq_one_letter_code
_entity_poly.pdbx_strand_id
1 'polypeptide(L)'
;MHTFICRGGCVSRFSDVTNIWSTIKEIDVRDIRDQADLPCRIALLGHATFGRDLIMRLLTLGAQRFPARTPQVSIIDLPLGREQAVDLNRVDLVLLTLDSSQALSYDEFLAYEKLAILPIPLLIAVWGTDLPKSSESTQQADLQASPAVLLDPQADPASQRKALAKAVLELLPESLHIAAARRYPGLRSEVTNSLLSSVALSNATFAFTSGLPEMIPVLNLPLNAADMLVLTKNQALLAYRVALAMGAEGDFSAMIRELLPVVGGGFLWRQLARQLVGLIPGIGLLPKVAVAYAGTFVTGIAAWRWYERGELISKAELQSLVKTALEEGRQRAKALIGNRKSADSDGTPATKPRLRQRLGSLLNPKNWFKAIRGRFKRKPKQVHQPAESNDQSNSAA
;
A
#
# COMPACT_ATOMS: atom_id res chain seq x y z
N MET A 1 42.54 37.54 40.65
CA MET A 1 42.13 36.21 40.14
C MET A 1 40.61 36.10 40.27
N HIS A 2 39.88 36.39 39.18
CA HIS A 2 38.43 36.21 39.11
C HIS A 2 38.13 34.85 38.46
N THR A 3 37.45 33.97 39.18
CA THR A 3 36.99 32.68 38.64
C THR A 3 35.51 32.81 38.30
N PHE A 4 35.19 32.89 37.00
CA PHE A 4 33.83 32.80 36.47
C PHE A 4 33.39 31.32 36.51
N ILE A 5 32.31 31.03 37.23
CA ILE A 5 31.66 29.71 37.21
C ILE A 5 30.58 29.73 36.13
N CYS A 6 30.82 29.03 35.02
CA CYS A 6 29.80 28.66 34.05
C CYS A 6 28.81 27.67 34.68
N ARG A 7 27.53 28.04 34.81
CA ARG A 7 26.42 27.10 35.05
C ARG A 7 25.55 27.00 33.79
N GLY A 8 25.93 26.09 32.90
CA GLY A 8 25.07 25.55 31.85
C GLY A 8 24.56 24.17 32.28
N GLY A 9 23.37 24.11 32.88
CA GLY A 9 22.75 22.87 33.34
C GLY A 9 21.81 22.27 32.30
N CYS A 10 22.23 21.17 31.71
CA CYS A 10 21.48 20.28 30.82
C CYS A 10 20.33 19.59 31.58
N VAL A 11 19.07 20.01 31.38
CA VAL A 11 17.87 19.28 31.81
C VAL A 11 16.75 19.45 30.77
N SER A 12 16.73 18.64 29.70
CA SER A 12 15.57 18.62 28.77
C SER A 12 15.34 17.31 27.99
N ARG A 13 16.07 16.21 28.24
CA ARG A 13 16.04 15.04 27.32
C ARG A 13 14.97 13.97 27.59
N PHE A 14 14.39 13.89 28.78
CA PHE A 14 13.46 12.81 29.14
C PHE A 14 11.98 13.20 29.07
N SER A 15 11.63 14.46 29.37
CA SER A 15 10.25 14.96 29.34
C SER A 15 9.64 14.97 27.93
N ASP A 16 10.45 15.24 26.91
CA ASP A 16 9.99 15.29 25.51
C ASP A 16 9.62 13.89 24.97
N VAL A 17 10.23 12.84 25.51
CA VAL A 17 10.01 11.45 25.09
C VAL A 17 8.66 10.94 25.57
N THR A 18 8.32 11.19 26.84
CA THR A 18 7.02 10.81 27.40
C THR A 18 5.87 11.54 26.70
N ASN A 19 6.07 12.82 26.33
CA ASN A 19 5.05 13.63 25.66
C ASN A 19 4.78 13.22 24.20
N ILE A 20 5.81 12.85 23.43
CA ILE A 20 5.61 12.32 22.08
C ILE A 20 4.91 10.95 22.16
N TRP A 21 5.24 10.15 23.16
CA TRP A 21 4.71 8.80 23.30
C TRP A 21 3.25 8.77 23.78
N SER A 22 2.84 9.69 24.66
CA SER A 22 1.42 9.90 24.98
C SER A 22 0.64 10.31 23.73
N THR A 23 1.20 11.18 22.89
CA THR A 23 0.56 11.62 21.64
C THR A 23 0.40 10.47 20.62
N ILE A 24 1.36 9.54 20.54
CA ILE A 24 1.24 8.36 19.66
C ILE A 24 0.12 7.44 20.11
N LYS A 25 -0.05 7.24 21.43
CA LYS A 25 -1.13 6.42 21.98
C LYS A 25 -2.53 6.96 21.70
N GLU A 26 -2.65 8.28 21.55
CA GLU A 26 -3.91 8.96 21.24
C GLU A 26 -4.28 8.90 19.75
N ILE A 27 -3.45 8.29 18.90
CA ILE A 27 -3.75 8.14 17.47
C ILE A 27 -4.93 7.19 17.28
N ASP A 28 -6.01 7.72 16.71
CA ASP A 28 -7.11 6.91 16.21
C ASP A 28 -6.67 6.11 14.98
N VAL A 29 -6.66 4.79 15.12
CA VAL A 29 -6.30 3.84 14.07
C VAL A 29 -7.48 3.03 13.55
N ARG A 30 -8.71 3.37 13.98
CA ARG A 30 -9.93 2.62 13.64
C ARG A 30 -10.06 2.43 12.14
N ASP A 31 -9.77 3.46 11.36
CA ASP A 31 -9.92 3.39 9.91
C ASP A 31 -8.92 2.44 9.24
N ILE A 32 -7.72 2.31 9.80
CA ILE A 32 -6.71 1.36 9.31
C ILE A 32 -7.13 -0.08 9.67
N ARG A 33 -7.72 -0.27 10.86
CA ARG A 33 -8.27 -1.56 11.28
C ARG A 33 -9.47 -1.95 10.42
N ASP A 34 -10.39 -1.02 10.18
CA ASP A 34 -11.57 -1.24 9.36
C ASP A 34 -11.17 -1.63 7.92
N GLN A 35 -10.14 -0.98 7.36
CA GLN A 35 -9.55 -1.39 6.07
C GLN A 35 -9.01 -2.81 6.08
N ALA A 36 -8.32 -3.20 7.15
CA ALA A 36 -7.77 -4.54 7.30
C ALA A 36 -8.85 -5.63 7.43
N ASP A 37 -10.07 -5.25 7.84
CA ASP A 37 -11.21 -6.15 8.00
C ASP A 37 -12.13 -6.20 6.77
N LEU A 38 -11.90 -5.36 5.75
CA LEU A 38 -12.64 -5.39 4.49
C LEU A 38 -12.64 -6.80 3.85
N PRO A 39 -13.70 -7.18 3.12
CA PRO A 39 -13.61 -8.31 2.21
C PRO A 39 -12.56 -8.00 1.13
N CYS A 40 -11.88 -9.04 0.65
CA CYS A 40 -11.10 -8.98 -0.57
C CYS A 40 -11.34 -10.32 -1.26
N ARG A 41 -12.11 -10.29 -2.34
CA ARG A 41 -12.62 -11.47 -3.04
C ARG A 41 -12.01 -11.54 -4.43
N ILE A 42 -11.47 -12.70 -4.76
CA ILE A 42 -10.85 -12.96 -6.06
C ILE A 42 -11.63 -14.07 -6.77
N ALA A 43 -12.01 -13.85 -8.03
CA ALA A 43 -12.52 -14.93 -8.87
C ALA A 43 -11.37 -15.50 -9.68
N LEU A 44 -11.32 -16.83 -9.79
CA LEU A 44 -10.29 -17.56 -10.51
C LEU A 44 -10.94 -18.42 -11.59
N LEU A 45 -10.71 -18.06 -12.84
CA LEU A 45 -11.26 -18.71 -14.03
C LEU A 45 -10.14 -19.37 -14.83
N GLY A 46 -10.44 -20.53 -15.41
CA GLY A 46 -9.53 -21.25 -16.30
C GLY A 46 -9.69 -22.76 -16.20
N HIS A 47 -8.86 -23.54 -16.87
CA HIS A 47 -8.87 -25.00 -16.73
C HIS A 47 -8.16 -25.45 -15.43
N ALA A 48 -8.61 -26.56 -14.84
CA ALA A 48 -8.16 -27.02 -13.52
C ALA A 48 -6.68 -27.40 -13.50
N THR A 49 -6.19 -27.94 -14.61
CA THR A 49 -4.92 -28.66 -14.70
C THR A 49 -3.67 -27.81 -14.84
N PHE A 50 -3.75 -26.56 -15.30
CA PHE A 50 -2.54 -25.81 -15.69
C PHE A 50 -2.39 -24.41 -15.09
N GLY A 51 -3.46 -23.77 -14.61
CA GLY A 51 -3.38 -22.39 -14.11
C GLY A 51 -3.91 -22.19 -12.70
N ARG A 52 -5.08 -22.77 -12.38
CA ARG A 52 -5.81 -22.43 -11.15
C ARG A 52 -5.08 -22.84 -9.88
N ASP A 53 -4.58 -24.08 -9.81
CA ASP A 53 -3.88 -24.59 -8.62
C ASP A 53 -2.58 -23.84 -8.38
N LEU A 54 -1.84 -23.52 -9.45
CA LEU A 54 -0.63 -22.72 -9.35
C LEU A 54 -0.93 -21.31 -8.81
N ILE A 55 -1.89 -20.61 -9.41
CA ILE A 55 -2.26 -19.25 -8.97
C ILE A 55 -2.73 -19.28 -7.52
N MET A 56 -3.57 -20.25 -7.16
CA MET A 56 -4.04 -20.43 -5.80
C MET A 56 -2.87 -20.66 -4.83
N ARG A 57 -1.90 -21.48 -5.22
CA ARG A 57 -0.66 -21.71 -4.45
C ARG A 57 0.18 -20.44 -4.33
N LEU A 58 0.38 -19.69 -5.41
CA LEU A 58 1.15 -18.44 -5.39
C LEU A 58 0.47 -17.36 -4.52
N LEU A 59 -0.86 -17.28 -4.51
CA LEU A 59 -1.62 -16.37 -3.66
C LEU A 59 -1.59 -16.75 -2.17
N THR A 60 -1.53 -18.05 -1.85
CA THR A 60 -1.67 -18.54 -0.47
C THR A 60 -0.36 -18.90 0.22
N LEU A 61 0.71 -19.16 -0.53
CA LEU A 61 2.04 -19.36 0.04
C LEU A 61 2.71 -18.04 0.35
N GLY A 62 3.12 -17.84 1.60
CA GLY A 62 3.88 -16.68 2.05
C GLY A 62 4.32 -16.86 3.50
N ALA A 63 4.83 -15.80 4.12
CA ALA A 63 5.18 -15.82 5.55
C ALA A 63 3.96 -16.20 6.39
N GLN A 64 4.12 -17.13 7.35
CA GLN A 64 3.00 -17.69 8.12
C GLN A 64 3.10 -17.43 9.64
N ARG A 65 4.00 -16.55 10.09
CA ARG A 65 4.16 -16.23 11.52
C ARG A 65 2.82 -15.86 12.19
N PHE A 66 1.95 -15.19 11.44
CA PHE A 66 0.55 -14.98 11.81
C PHE A 66 -0.36 -15.69 10.80
N PRO A 67 -1.43 -16.37 11.29
CA PRO A 67 -2.35 -17.09 10.43
C PRO A 67 -2.99 -16.15 9.42
N ALA A 68 -3.13 -16.63 8.19
CA ALA A 68 -3.96 -15.94 7.20
C ALA A 68 -5.43 -16.03 7.60
N ARG A 69 -6.20 -14.98 7.29
CA ARG A 69 -7.66 -15.15 7.25
C ARG A 69 -8.01 -16.07 6.10
N THR A 70 -9.14 -16.76 6.20
CA THR A 70 -9.64 -17.63 5.13
C THR A 70 -9.64 -16.88 3.79
N PRO A 71 -8.89 -17.37 2.79
CA PRO A 71 -8.91 -16.80 1.44
C PRO A 71 -10.34 -16.82 0.90
N GLN A 72 -10.75 -15.74 0.23
CA GLN A 72 -12.07 -15.65 -0.39
C GLN A 72 -11.90 -15.77 -1.90
N VAL A 73 -11.61 -16.98 -2.37
CA VAL A 73 -11.43 -17.29 -3.80
C VAL A 73 -12.65 -18.03 -4.32
N SER A 74 -13.30 -17.47 -5.33
CA SER A 74 -14.38 -18.13 -6.08
C SER A 74 -13.76 -18.80 -7.30
N ILE A 75 -13.75 -20.13 -7.33
CA ILE A 75 -13.30 -20.90 -8.50
C ILE A 75 -14.49 -21.02 -9.45
N ILE A 76 -14.31 -20.59 -10.70
CA ILE A 76 -15.34 -20.63 -11.73
C ILE A 76 -14.79 -21.41 -12.93
N ASP A 77 -15.48 -22.49 -13.29
CA ASP A 77 -15.12 -23.32 -14.44
C ASP A 77 -15.49 -22.65 -15.76
N LEU A 78 -14.75 -23.03 -16.81
CA LEU A 78 -15.09 -22.71 -18.19
C LEU A 78 -15.89 -23.87 -18.81
N PRO A 79 -16.88 -23.59 -19.69
CA PRO A 79 -17.29 -22.27 -20.18
C PRO A 79 -18.04 -21.43 -19.14
N LEU A 80 -17.87 -20.10 -19.20
CA LEU A 80 -18.56 -19.16 -18.30
C LEU A 80 -20.06 -19.10 -18.60
N GLY A 81 -20.85 -19.78 -17.76
CA GLY A 81 -22.31 -19.77 -17.81
C GLY A 81 -22.94 -18.50 -17.23
N ARG A 82 -24.25 -18.33 -17.48
CA ARG A 82 -24.99 -17.14 -17.05
C ARG A 82 -25.11 -17.01 -15.53
N GLU A 83 -25.29 -18.12 -14.81
CA GLU A 83 -25.41 -18.11 -13.35
C GLU A 83 -24.08 -17.72 -12.70
N GLN A 84 -22.95 -18.30 -13.13
CA GLN A 84 -21.64 -17.95 -12.59
C GLN A 84 -21.24 -16.49 -12.89
N ALA A 85 -21.75 -15.92 -13.99
CA ALA A 85 -21.54 -14.50 -14.28
C ALA A 85 -22.21 -13.56 -13.25
N VAL A 86 -23.28 -14.00 -12.58
CA VAL A 86 -23.93 -13.21 -11.51
C VAL A 86 -23.04 -13.16 -10.26
N ASP A 87 -22.29 -14.22 -9.98
CA ASP A 87 -21.38 -14.31 -8.83
C ASP A 87 -20.18 -13.34 -8.94
N LEU A 88 -19.80 -12.97 -10.16
CA LEU A 88 -18.74 -11.98 -10.42
C LEU A 88 -19.07 -10.59 -9.84
N ASN A 89 -20.35 -10.24 -9.67
CA ASN A 89 -20.75 -8.93 -9.12
C ASN A 89 -20.26 -8.65 -7.69
N ARG A 90 -19.78 -9.69 -6.99
CA ARG A 90 -19.33 -9.62 -5.59
C ARG A 90 -17.82 -9.64 -5.44
N VAL A 91 -17.09 -9.68 -6.55
CA VAL A 91 -15.64 -9.92 -6.62
C VAL A 91 -14.91 -8.60 -6.81
N ASP A 92 -13.72 -8.48 -6.22
CA ASP A 92 -12.88 -7.28 -6.29
C ASP A 92 -11.82 -7.36 -7.41
N LEU A 93 -11.47 -8.57 -7.85
CA LEU A 93 -10.55 -8.85 -8.96
C LEU A 93 -10.87 -10.21 -9.61
N VAL A 94 -10.89 -10.24 -10.94
CA VAL A 94 -11.00 -11.47 -11.73
C VAL A 94 -9.63 -11.87 -12.27
N LEU A 95 -9.24 -13.12 -12.07
CA LEU A 95 -8.06 -13.74 -12.65
C LEU A 95 -8.49 -14.75 -13.71
N LEU A 96 -8.14 -14.50 -14.97
CA LEU A 96 -8.30 -15.46 -16.07
C LEU A 96 -6.95 -16.13 -16.31
N THR A 97 -6.86 -17.43 -16.05
CA THR A 97 -5.63 -18.20 -16.23
C THR A 97 -5.57 -18.82 -17.62
N LEU A 98 -4.47 -18.60 -18.34
CA LEU A 98 -4.23 -19.14 -19.67
C LEU A 98 -2.90 -19.89 -19.72
N ASP A 99 -2.76 -20.79 -20.68
CA ASP A 99 -1.52 -21.54 -20.96
C ASP A 99 -0.96 -21.10 -22.32
N SER A 100 0.26 -20.57 -22.34
CA SER A 100 0.89 -20.11 -23.58
C SER A 100 1.28 -21.25 -24.53
N SER A 101 1.37 -22.48 -24.03
CA SER A 101 1.74 -23.65 -24.83
C SER A 101 0.64 -24.09 -25.79
N GLN A 102 -0.59 -23.62 -25.55
CA GLN A 102 -1.77 -23.97 -26.32
C GLN A 102 -2.33 -22.73 -27.03
N ALA A 103 -3.05 -22.96 -28.13
CA ALA A 103 -3.86 -21.91 -28.70
C ALA A 103 -5.06 -21.64 -27.79
N LEU A 104 -5.53 -20.39 -27.77
CA LEU A 104 -6.69 -20.00 -26.98
C LEU A 104 -7.91 -20.85 -27.38
N SER A 105 -8.50 -21.56 -26.43
CA SER A 105 -9.72 -22.33 -26.69
C SER A 105 -10.91 -21.39 -26.91
N TYR A 106 -11.95 -21.90 -27.56
CA TYR A 106 -13.20 -21.14 -27.77
C TYR A 106 -13.83 -20.68 -26.45
N ASP A 107 -13.78 -21.51 -25.41
CA ASP A 107 -14.35 -21.20 -24.10
C ASP A 107 -13.56 -20.12 -23.35
N GLU A 108 -12.22 -20.16 -23.42
CA GLU A 108 -11.35 -19.12 -22.87
C GLU A 108 -11.53 -17.80 -23.59
N PHE A 109 -11.62 -17.83 -24.93
CA PHE A 109 -11.90 -16.67 -25.75
C PHE A 109 -13.25 -16.04 -25.41
N LEU A 110 -14.33 -16.83 -25.35
CA LEU A 110 -15.66 -16.35 -25.03
C LEU A 110 -15.75 -15.82 -23.58
N ALA A 111 -15.01 -16.43 -22.66
CA ALA A 111 -14.90 -15.92 -21.29
C ALA A 111 -14.20 -14.57 -21.26
N TYR A 112 -13.07 -14.41 -21.96
CA TYR A 112 -12.37 -13.13 -22.08
C TYR A 112 -13.30 -12.02 -22.60
N GLU A 113 -13.99 -12.25 -23.72
CA GLU A 113 -14.93 -11.28 -24.31
C GLU A 113 -16.01 -10.82 -23.31
N LYS A 114 -16.57 -11.77 -22.55
CA LYS A 114 -17.56 -11.47 -21.51
C LYS A 114 -16.97 -10.68 -20.34
N LEU A 115 -15.74 -10.98 -19.93
CA LEU A 115 -15.09 -10.35 -18.78
C LEU A 115 -14.57 -8.94 -19.11
N ALA A 116 -14.04 -8.74 -20.32
CA ALA A 116 -13.44 -7.48 -20.76
C ALA A 116 -14.42 -6.30 -20.74
N ILE A 117 -15.72 -6.57 -20.88
CA ILE A 117 -16.77 -5.55 -20.83
C ILE A 117 -17.32 -5.30 -19.42
N LEU A 118 -16.92 -6.09 -18.41
CA LEU A 118 -17.40 -5.91 -17.04
C LEU A 118 -16.65 -4.77 -16.34
N PRO A 119 -17.31 -4.00 -15.46
CA PRO A 119 -16.68 -2.93 -14.70
C PRO A 119 -15.87 -3.45 -13.48
N ILE A 120 -15.28 -4.64 -13.60
CA ILE A 120 -14.51 -5.32 -12.55
C ILE A 120 -13.07 -5.45 -13.06
N PRO A 121 -12.05 -5.19 -12.23
CA PRO A 121 -10.66 -5.39 -12.63
C PRO A 121 -10.43 -6.83 -13.13
N LEU A 122 -9.83 -6.97 -14.31
CA LEU A 122 -9.44 -8.23 -14.93
C LEU A 122 -7.92 -8.29 -15.04
N LEU A 123 -7.34 -9.39 -14.58
CA LEU A 123 -5.94 -9.74 -14.81
C LEU A 123 -5.87 -11.07 -15.55
N ILE A 124 -5.15 -11.07 -16.66
CA ILE A 124 -4.82 -12.29 -17.39
C ILE A 124 -3.53 -12.86 -16.79
N ALA A 125 -3.59 -14.06 -16.21
CA ALA A 125 -2.43 -14.75 -15.68
C ALA A 125 -2.02 -15.86 -16.65
N VAL A 126 -0.93 -15.67 -17.37
CA VAL A 126 -0.47 -16.63 -18.39
C VAL A 126 0.67 -17.45 -17.84
N TRP A 127 0.53 -18.77 -17.89
CA TRP A 127 1.65 -19.69 -17.70
C TRP A 127 2.47 -19.74 -18.99
N GLY A 128 3.68 -19.17 -18.95
CA GLY A 128 4.50 -18.99 -20.15
C GLY A 128 5.25 -17.67 -20.21
N THR A 129 6.01 -17.51 -21.29
CA THR A 129 6.79 -16.29 -21.60
C THR A 129 6.09 -15.37 -22.59
N ASP A 130 4.99 -15.81 -23.17
CA ASP A 130 4.26 -15.11 -24.23
C ASP A 130 2.75 -15.32 -24.03
N LEU A 131 1.94 -14.44 -24.62
CA LEU A 131 0.49 -14.66 -24.67
C LEU A 131 0.17 -15.87 -25.58
N PRO A 132 -0.91 -16.63 -25.29
CA PRO A 132 -1.33 -17.75 -26.14
C PRO A 132 -1.65 -17.26 -27.56
N LYS A 133 -1.39 -18.14 -28.55
CA LYS A 133 -1.72 -17.86 -29.94
C LYS A 133 -3.24 -17.92 -30.12
N SER A 134 -3.84 -16.91 -30.76
CA SER A 134 -5.25 -16.94 -31.18
C SER A 134 -5.38 -17.51 -32.59
N SER A 135 -6.38 -18.34 -32.86
CA SER A 135 -6.71 -18.73 -34.23
C SER A 135 -7.21 -17.52 -35.02
N GLU A 136 -6.36 -17.01 -35.90
CA GLU A 136 -6.57 -16.02 -36.98
C GLU A 136 -7.95 -15.29 -37.03
N SER A 137 -8.08 -14.17 -36.33
CA SER A 137 -8.72 -12.92 -36.82
C SER A 137 -8.83 -11.87 -35.69
N THR A 138 -8.17 -10.73 -35.90
CA THR A 138 -8.47 -9.38 -35.35
C THR A 138 -8.47 -9.14 -33.82
N GLN A 139 -8.60 -10.14 -32.94
CA GLN A 139 -8.85 -9.92 -31.50
C GLN A 139 -7.64 -10.13 -30.57
N GLN A 140 -6.46 -10.40 -31.14
CA GLN A 140 -5.22 -10.50 -30.36
C GLN A 140 -4.79 -9.15 -29.76
N ALA A 141 -5.17 -8.03 -30.39
CA ALA A 141 -4.85 -6.68 -29.93
C ALA A 141 -5.53 -6.34 -28.59
N ASP A 142 -6.78 -6.75 -28.39
CA ASP A 142 -7.51 -6.48 -27.15
C ASP A 142 -6.95 -7.29 -25.98
N LEU A 143 -6.62 -8.56 -26.24
CA LEU A 143 -5.95 -9.41 -25.26
C LEU A 143 -4.56 -8.84 -24.89
N GLN A 144 -3.83 -8.30 -25.86
CA GLN A 144 -2.54 -7.62 -25.65
C GLN A 144 -2.67 -6.30 -24.88
N ALA A 145 -3.77 -5.57 -25.06
CA ALA A 145 -4.04 -4.33 -24.34
C ALA A 145 -4.52 -4.56 -22.90
N SER A 146 -4.99 -5.77 -22.59
CA SER A 146 -5.46 -6.14 -21.27
C SER A 146 -4.30 -6.32 -20.28
N PRO A 147 -4.47 -5.94 -19.00
CA PRO A 147 -3.47 -6.22 -17.98
C PRO A 147 -3.18 -7.73 -17.90
N ALA A 148 -1.91 -8.09 -18.11
CA ALA A 148 -1.46 -9.47 -18.09
C ALA A 148 -0.19 -9.64 -17.24
N VAL A 149 -0.07 -10.80 -16.61
CA VAL A 149 1.15 -11.25 -15.95
C VAL A 149 1.59 -12.56 -16.57
N LEU A 150 2.86 -12.60 -16.99
CA LEU A 150 3.49 -13.79 -17.55
C LEU A 150 4.25 -14.50 -16.44
N LEU A 151 3.91 -15.76 -16.21
CA LEU A 151 4.52 -16.62 -15.21
C LEU A 151 5.43 -17.61 -15.93
N ASP A 152 6.70 -17.22 -16.07
CA ASP A 152 7.72 -18.04 -16.71
C ASP A 152 7.87 -19.39 -15.98
N PRO A 153 7.63 -20.52 -16.64
CA PRO A 153 7.77 -21.86 -16.05
C PRO A 153 9.18 -22.17 -15.52
N GLN A 154 10.21 -21.50 -16.04
CA GLN A 154 11.61 -21.66 -15.63
C GLN A 154 12.01 -20.75 -14.48
N ALA A 155 11.20 -19.74 -14.15
CA ALA A 155 11.46 -18.85 -13.03
C ALA A 155 11.24 -19.55 -11.69
N ASP A 156 11.99 -19.14 -10.67
CA ASP A 156 11.80 -19.66 -9.33
C ASP A 156 10.43 -19.23 -8.75
N PRO A 157 9.84 -20.01 -7.82
CA PRO A 157 8.52 -19.70 -7.26
C PRO A 157 8.42 -18.37 -6.51
N ALA A 158 9.53 -17.82 -6.00
CA ALA A 158 9.50 -16.51 -5.35
C ALA A 158 9.37 -15.39 -6.40
N SER A 159 10.08 -15.50 -7.52
CA SER A 159 9.96 -14.58 -8.65
C SER A 159 8.58 -14.61 -9.28
N GLN A 160 8.01 -15.79 -9.52
CA GLN A 160 6.64 -15.95 -10.05
C GLN A 160 5.59 -15.32 -9.11
N ARG A 161 5.70 -15.60 -7.80
CA ARG A 161 4.81 -15.00 -6.79
C ARG A 161 4.96 -13.49 -6.73
N LYS A 162 6.17 -12.97 -6.82
CA LYS A 162 6.43 -11.53 -6.85
C LYS A 162 5.76 -10.86 -8.06
N ALA A 163 5.91 -11.46 -9.25
CA ALA A 163 5.29 -10.96 -10.47
C ALA A 163 3.75 -10.96 -10.35
N LEU A 164 3.15 -12.07 -9.92
CA LEU A 164 1.71 -12.16 -9.68
C LEU A 164 1.24 -11.14 -8.64
N ALA A 165 1.92 -11.07 -7.49
CA ALA A 165 1.53 -10.19 -6.40
C ALA A 165 1.57 -8.71 -6.82
N LYS A 166 2.60 -8.31 -7.58
CA LYS A 166 2.71 -6.96 -8.15
C LYS A 166 1.54 -6.66 -9.09
N ALA A 167 1.25 -7.55 -10.05
CA ALA A 167 0.16 -7.36 -11.00
C ALA A 167 -1.22 -7.30 -10.32
N VAL A 168 -1.46 -8.16 -9.32
CA VAL A 168 -2.67 -8.13 -8.49
C VAL A 168 -2.78 -6.79 -7.75
N LEU A 169 -1.69 -6.31 -7.17
CA LEU A 169 -1.69 -5.07 -6.38
C LEU A 169 -1.95 -3.82 -7.23
N GLU A 170 -1.44 -3.79 -8.46
CA GLU A 170 -1.65 -2.69 -9.41
C GLU A 170 -3.12 -2.53 -9.82
N LEU A 171 -3.89 -3.62 -9.81
CA LEU A 171 -5.31 -3.63 -10.18
C LEU A 171 -6.25 -3.51 -8.99
N LEU A 172 -5.86 -4.02 -7.83
CA LEU A 172 -6.67 -3.90 -6.61
C LEU A 172 -6.74 -2.44 -6.13
N PRO A 173 -7.93 -1.96 -5.71
CA PRO A 173 -8.05 -0.69 -5.02
C PRO A 173 -7.12 -0.61 -3.79
N GLU A 174 -6.46 0.54 -3.59
CA GLU A 174 -5.51 0.75 -2.48
C GLU A 174 -6.12 0.44 -1.10
N SER A 175 -7.42 0.73 -0.92
CA SER A 175 -8.14 0.43 0.32
C SER A 175 -8.21 -1.06 0.66
N LEU A 176 -8.04 -1.95 -0.33
CA LEU A 176 -8.08 -3.40 -0.15
C LEU A 176 -6.69 -4.02 0.07
N HIS A 177 -5.60 -3.28 -0.13
CA HIS A 177 -4.25 -3.85 -0.10
C HIS A 177 -3.92 -4.56 1.22
N ILE A 178 -4.28 -3.96 2.37
CA ILE A 178 -4.05 -4.57 3.69
C ILE A 178 -4.95 -5.81 3.89
N ALA A 179 -6.23 -5.72 3.51
CA ALA A 179 -7.15 -6.86 3.58
C ALA A 179 -6.68 -8.02 2.68
N ALA A 180 -6.15 -7.69 1.50
CA ALA A 180 -5.60 -8.65 0.56
C ALA A 180 -4.39 -9.38 1.17
N ALA A 181 -3.40 -8.66 1.72
CA ALA A 181 -2.25 -9.27 2.40
C ALA A 181 -2.63 -10.17 3.59
N ARG A 182 -3.70 -9.80 4.32
CA ARG A 182 -4.21 -10.59 5.45
C ARG A 182 -4.82 -11.92 5.02
N ARG A 183 -5.46 -11.96 3.85
CA ARG A 183 -6.16 -13.14 3.31
C ARG A 183 -5.27 -13.98 2.39
N TYR A 184 -4.33 -13.34 1.70
CA TYR A 184 -3.47 -13.95 0.69
C TYR A 184 -2.00 -13.72 1.08
N PRO A 185 -1.38 -14.64 1.83
CA PRO A 185 0.01 -14.52 2.26
C PRO A 185 1.02 -14.28 1.12
N GLY A 186 0.71 -14.75 -0.09
CA GLY A 186 1.52 -14.50 -1.28
C GLY A 186 1.64 -13.04 -1.68
N LEU A 187 0.71 -12.18 -1.22
CA LEU A 187 0.71 -10.74 -1.50
C LEU A 187 1.44 -9.92 -0.43
N ARG A 188 1.77 -10.51 0.72
CA ARG A 188 2.28 -9.78 1.91
C ARG A 188 3.52 -8.95 1.61
N SER A 189 4.49 -9.53 0.91
CA SER A 189 5.76 -8.86 0.63
C SER A 189 5.56 -7.63 -0.26
N GLU A 190 4.76 -7.73 -1.32
CA GLU A 190 4.56 -6.60 -2.24
C GLU A 190 3.61 -5.53 -1.71
N VAL A 191 2.59 -5.91 -0.94
CA VAL A 191 1.79 -4.95 -0.17
C VAL A 191 2.68 -4.18 0.80
N THR A 192 3.54 -4.89 1.54
CA THR A 192 4.45 -4.27 2.51
C THR A 192 5.45 -3.35 1.83
N ASN A 193 6.09 -3.78 0.74
CA ASN A 193 7.01 -2.96 -0.03
C ASN A 193 6.33 -1.68 -0.56
N SER A 194 5.12 -1.80 -1.10
CA SER A 194 4.30 -0.65 -1.54
C SER A 194 4.03 0.33 -0.39
N LEU A 195 3.62 -0.16 0.78
CA LEU A 195 3.40 0.67 1.98
C LEU A 195 4.66 1.41 2.42
N LEU A 196 5.80 0.72 2.46
CA LEU A 196 7.10 1.27 2.81
C LEU A 196 7.49 2.42 1.87
N SER A 197 7.49 2.17 0.56
CA SER A 197 7.86 3.16 -0.45
C SER A 197 6.91 4.35 -0.46
N SER A 198 5.59 4.12 -0.37
CA SER A 198 4.58 5.18 -0.37
C SER A 198 4.72 6.11 0.84
N VAL A 199 4.83 5.56 2.06
CA VAL A 199 4.96 6.38 3.27
C VAL A 199 6.32 7.05 3.35
N ALA A 200 7.40 6.40 2.93
CA ALA A 200 8.72 7.02 2.83
C ALA A 200 8.73 8.21 1.86
N LEU A 201 8.09 8.08 0.70
CA LEU A 201 7.95 9.17 -0.27
C LEU A 201 7.07 10.32 0.26
N SER A 202 5.98 10.00 0.96
CA SER A 202 5.14 11.00 1.62
C SER A 202 5.93 11.79 2.67
N ASN A 203 6.75 11.11 3.48
CA ASN A 203 7.59 11.76 4.49
C ASN A 203 8.69 12.62 3.88
N ALA A 204 9.32 12.15 2.80
CA ALA A 204 10.25 12.94 2.00
C ALA A 204 9.58 14.21 1.43
N THR A 205 8.37 14.07 0.89
CA THR A 205 7.61 15.21 0.34
C THR A 205 7.23 16.19 1.44
N PHE A 206 6.79 15.69 2.60
CA PHE A 206 6.52 16.53 3.77
C PHE A 206 7.78 17.32 4.18
N ALA A 207 8.91 16.64 4.37
CA ALA A 207 10.19 17.24 4.74
C ALA A 207 10.69 18.24 3.69
N PHE A 208 10.43 17.99 2.40
CA PHE A 208 10.68 18.94 1.32
C PHE A 208 9.83 20.19 1.52
N THR A 209 8.52 20.04 1.71
CA THR A 209 7.62 21.19 1.85
C THR A 209 7.81 21.99 3.14
N SER A 210 8.07 21.33 4.27
CA SER A 210 8.31 21.98 5.57
C SER A 210 9.69 22.61 5.67
N GLY A 211 10.67 22.11 4.91
CA GLY A 211 12.02 22.69 4.82
C GLY A 211 12.10 23.95 3.95
N LEU A 212 11.09 24.28 3.14
CA LEU A 212 11.12 25.48 2.28
C LEU A 212 11.16 26.80 3.07
N PRO A 213 10.34 27.02 4.12
CA PRO A 213 10.38 28.25 4.90
C PRO A 213 11.66 28.39 5.72
N GLU A 214 12.24 27.27 6.18
CA GLU A 214 13.51 27.24 6.94
C GLU A 214 14.71 27.73 6.11
N MET A 215 14.60 27.77 4.78
CA MET A 215 15.62 28.34 3.90
C MET A 215 15.60 29.87 3.81
N ILE A 216 14.54 30.51 4.32
CA ILE A 216 14.42 31.97 4.34
C ILE A 216 14.91 32.46 5.70
N PRO A 217 16.10 33.11 5.80
CA PRO A 217 16.73 33.46 7.09
C PRO A 217 15.86 34.34 8.00
N VAL A 218 14.92 35.10 7.44
CA VAL A 218 13.99 35.98 8.15
C VAL A 218 12.87 35.22 8.88
N LEU A 219 12.55 33.99 8.48
CA LEU A 219 11.45 33.21 9.02
C LEU A 219 11.92 32.15 10.03
N ASN A 220 12.84 32.50 10.92
CA ASN A 220 13.53 31.62 11.89
C ASN A 220 12.58 30.94 12.92
N LEU A 221 11.64 30.15 12.41
CA LEU A 221 10.62 29.39 13.12
C LEU A 221 11.24 28.03 13.49
N PRO A 222 11.29 27.67 14.78
CA PRO A 222 11.78 26.37 15.21
C PRO A 222 10.75 25.26 14.90
N LEU A 223 10.65 24.86 13.62
CA LEU A 223 9.70 23.82 13.15
C LEU A 223 10.15 22.37 13.39
N ASN A 224 11.29 22.17 14.07
CA ASN A 224 11.89 20.85 14.28
C ASN A 224 11.04 19.88 15.13
N ALA A 225 10.25 20.37 16.09
CA ALA A 225 9.46 19.50 16.98
C ALA A 225 8.17 19.00 16.32
N ALA A 226 7.48 19.87 15.57
CA ALA A 226 6.27 19.51 14.84
C ALA A 226 6.57 18.53 13.69
N ASP A 227 7.64 18.77 12.94
CA ASP A 227 8.12 17.86 11.90
C ASP A 227 8.45 16.48 12.48
N MET A 228 9.13 16.44 13.63
CA MET A 228 9.42 15.19 14.32
C MET A 228 8.13 14.44 14.72
N LEU A 229 7.12 15.14 15.25
CA LEU A 229 5.87 14.52 15.68
C LEU A 229 5.10 13.93 14.49
N VAL A 230 5.00 14.68 13.37
CA VAL A 230 4.34 14.21 12.15
C VAL A 230 5.06 13.00 11.55
N LEU A 231 6.38 13.05 11.40
CA LEU A 231 7.17 11.95 10.84
C LEU A 231 7.12 10.71 11.73
N THR A 232 7.21 10.89 13.05
CA THR A 232 7.12 9.78 14.01
C THR A 232 5.75 9.12 13.98
N LYS A 233 4.68 9.92 13.89
CA LYS A 233 3.31 9.41 13.73
C LYS A 233 3.18 8.58 12.46
N ASN A 234 3.69 9.06 11.32
CA ASN A 234 3.63 8.33 10.06
C ASN A 234 4.42 7.01 10.12
N GLN A 235 5.57 6.99 10.79
CA GLN A 235 6.36 5.76 11.00
C GLN A 235 5.63 4.75 11.90
N ALA A 236 4.99 5.21 12.98
CA ALA A 236 4.19 4.35 13.85
C ALA A 236 2.97 3.76 13.11
N LEU A 237 2.28 4.59 12.31
CA LEU A 237 1.16 4.15 11.47
C LEU A 237 1.60 3.18 10.37
N LEU A 238 2.77 3.40 9.76
CA LEU A 238 3.35 2.46 8.80
C LEU A 238 3.60 1.11 9.46
N ALA A 239 4.25 1.10 10.62
CA ALA A 239 4.54 -0.12 11.35
C ALA A 239 3.25 -0.89 11.72
N TYR A 240 2.19 -0.18 12.10
CA TYR A 240 0.87 -0.78 12.32
C TYR A 240 0.28 -1.40 11.04
N ARG A 241 0.33 -0.69 9.91
CA ARG A 241 -0.15 -1.21 8.63
C ARG A 241 0.60 -2.46 8.20
N VAL A 242 1.92 -2.50 8.42
CA VAL A 242 2.77 -3.68 8.17
C VAL A 242 2.35 -4.83 9.09
N ALA A 243 2.17 -4.59 10.39
CA ALA A 243 1.70 -5.60 11.33
C ALA A 243 0.38 -6.23 10.86
N LEU A 244 -0.59 -5.37 10.49
CA LEU A 244 -1.88 -5.81 9.98
C LEU A 244 -1.74 -6.59 8.68
N ALA A 245 -0.98 -6.10 7.70
CA ALA A 245 -0.76 -6.78 6.42
C ALA A 245 -0.16 -8.18 6.63
N MET A 246 0.73 -8.33 7.61
CA MET A 246 1.35 -9.60 7.98
C MET A 246 0.42 -10.55 8.75
N GLY A 247 -0.78 -10.10 9.12
CA GLY A 247 -1.80 -10.91 9.80
C GLY A 247 -1.87 -10.73 11.31
N ALA A 248 -1.05 -9.86 11.91
CA ALA A 248 -1.09 -9.60 13.35
C ALA A 248 -2.45 -9.03 13.81
N GLU A 249 -2.75 -9.14 15.10
CA GLU A 249 -3.98 -8.62 15.66
C GLU A 249 -4.01 -7.09 15.70
N GLY A 250 -5.23 -6.53 15.69
CA GLY A 250 -5.46 -5.10 15.51
C GLY A 250 -5.25 -4.23 16.75
N ASP A 251 -4.65 -4.72 17.84
CA ASP A 251 -4.35 -3.85 18.98
C ASP A 251 -3.07 -3.03 18.73
N PHE A 252 -3.26 -1.75 18.44
CA PHE A 252 -2.18 -0.80 18.24
C PHE A 252 -1.31 -0.62 19.49
N SER A 253 -1.89 -0.65 20.69
CA SER A 253 -1.12 -0.47 21.93
C SER A 253 -0.22 -1.68 22.21
N ALA A 254 -0.71 -2.89 21.98
CA ALA A 254 0.12 -4.10 22.04
C ALA A 254 1.22 -4.06 20.97
N MET A 255 0.88 -3.74 19.72
CA MET A 255 1.84 -3.59 18.61
C MET A 255 2.97 -2.62 18.95
N ILE A 256 2.66 -1.42 19.48
CA ILE A 256 3.68 -0.44 19.85
C ILE A 256 4.59 -0.97 20.96
N ARG A 257 4.09 -1.77 21.91
CA ARG A 257 4.91 -2.39 22.97
C ARG A 257 5.83 -3.48 22.41
N GLU A 258 5.33 -4.31 21.50
CA GLU A 258 6.10 -5.37 20.82
C GLU A 258 7.20 -4.80 19.93
N LEU A 259 6.90 -3.71 19.21
CA LEU A 259 7.85 -3.04 18.35
C LEU A 259 8.78 -2.10 19.11
N LEU A 260 8.53 -1.79 20.38
CA LEU A 260 9.36 -0.85 21.14
C LEU A 260 10.86 -1.24 21.17
N PRO A 261 11.25 -2.53 21.29
CA PRO A 261 12.64 -2.95 21.18
C PRO A 261 13.17 -2.92 19.73
N VAL A 262 12.31 -3.21 18.75
CA VAL A 262 12.63 -3.25 17.31
C VAL A 262 12.84 -1.84 16.75
N VAL A 263 11.98 -0.91 17.18
CA VAL A 263 11.88 0.50 16.80
C VAL A 263 12.54 1.40 17.85
N GLY A 264 13.12 0.85 18.93
CA GLY A 264 13.93 1.58 19.92
C GLY A 264 15.08 2.39 19.30
N GLY A 265 15.40 2.08 18.03
CA GLY A 265 16.15 2.92 17.09
C GLY A 265 15.56 4.32 16.80
N GLY A 266 14.40 4.71 17.32
CA GLY A 266 13.91 6.09 17.25
C GLY A 266 14.90 7.10 17.86
N PHE A 267 15.73 6.68 18.82
CA PHE A 267 16.88 7.48 19.27
C PHE A 267 18.05 7.49 18.28
N LEU A 268 18.30 6.38 17.57
CA LEU A 268 19.32 6.25 16.53
C LEU A 268 19.02 7.17 15.34
N TRP A 269 17.77 7.20 14.87
CA TRP A 269 17.35 8.08 13.77
C TRP A 269 17.37 9.55 14.15
N ARG A 270 17.06 9.89 15.41
CA ARG A 270 17.20 11.26 15.92
C ARG A 270 18.66 11.71 16.01
N GLN A 271 19.59 10.81 16.35
CA GLN A 271 21.02 11.13 16.29
C GLN A 271 21.50 11.29 14.87
N LEU A 272 21.09 10.43 13.94
CA LEU A 272 21.42 10.56 12.52
C LEU A 272 20.85 11.85 11.91
N ALA A 273 19.59 12.19 12.21
CA ALA A 273 18.98 13.44 11.77
C ALA A 273 19.70 14.67 12.38
N ARG A 274 20.03 14.65 13.68
CA ARG A 274 20.79 15.74 14.31
C ARG A 274 22.23 15.86 13.80
N GLN A 275 22.90 14.75 13.49
CA GLN A 275 24.24 14.77 12.91
C GLN A 275 24.23 15.26 11.46
N LEU A 276 23.19 14.94 10.68
CA LEU A 276 23.07 15.35 9.29
C LEU A 276 22.52 16.78 9.12
N VAL A 277 21.66 17.24 10.05
CA VAL A 277 21.13 18.62 10.08
C VAL A 277 22.09 19.57 10.80
N GLY A 278 22.80 19.09 11.82
CA GLY A 278 23.65 19.92 12.68
C GLY A 278 25.05 20.20 12.14
N LEU A 279 25.43 19.67 10.97
CA LEU A 279 26.83 19.78 10.54
C LEU A 279 27.17 21.10 9.84
N ILE A 280 26.31 21.74 9.04
CA ILE A 280 26.68 22.98 8.30
C ILE A 280 25.44 23.86 7.99
N PRO A 281 25.42 25.16 8.37
CA PRO A 281 24.44 26.12 7.87
C PRO A 281 24.48 26.18 6.33
N GLY A 282 23.37 25.88 5.65
CA GLY A 282 23.29 25.90 4.19
C GLY A 282 23.38 24.55 3.46
N ILE A 283 23.45 23.40 4.16
CA ILE A 283 23.54 22.06 3.52
C ILE A 283 22.24 21.55 2.83
N GLY A 284 21.20 22.37 2.82
CA GLY A 284 20.18 22.28 1.78
C GLY A 284 19.07 21.25 2.03
N LEU A 285 18.03 21.38 1.21
CA LEU A 285 16.77 20.65 1.29
C LEU A 285 16.96 19.15 1.01
N LEU A 286 17.98 18.83 0.21
CA LEU A 286 18.22 17.49 -0.32
C LEU A 286 18.61 16.47 0.77
N PRO A 287 19.57 16.73 1.67
CA PRO A 287 19.84 15.85 2.81
C PRO A 287 18.63 15.65 3.74
N LYS A 288 17.86 16.71 4.05
CA LYS A 288 16.64 16.61 4.90
C LYS A 288 15.62 15.63 4.29
N VAL A 289 15.36 15.77 2.99
CA VAL A 289 14.43 14.90 2.25
C VAL A 289 14.94 13.46 2.18
N ALA A 290 16.23 13.27 1.88
CA ALA A 290 16.84 11.95 1.81
C ALA A 290 16.78 11.19 3.13
N VAL A 291 17.05 11.88 4.25
CA VAL A 291 16.97 11.29 5.61
C VAL A 291 15.54 10.94 5.97
N ALA A 292 14.56 11.79 5.66
CA ALA A 292 13.15 11.52 5.91
C ALA A 292 12.66 10.26 5.16
N TYR A 293 13.07 10.09 3.90
CA TYR A 293 12.84 8.88 3.13
C TYR A 293 13.48 7.66 3.80
N ALA A 294 14.80 7.71 3.98
CA ALA A 294 15.59 6.56 4.41
C ALA A 294 15.19 6.07 5.81
N GLY A 295 15.02 6.99 6.77
CA GLY A 295 14.62 6.64 8.13
C GLY A 295 13.24 5.97 8.17
N THR A 296 12.31 6.41 7.32
CA THR A 296 10.97 5.82 7.23
C THR A 296 11.02 4.44 6.59
N PHE A 297 11.72 4.30 5.46
CA PHE A 297 11.85 3.04 4.74
C PHE A 297 12.50 1.95 5.61
N VAL A 298 13.65 2.26 6.24
CA VAL A 298 14.37 1.30 7.09
C VAL A 298 13.57 0.92 8.33
N THR A 299 12.83 1.86 8.94
CA THR A 299 11.92 1.55 10.05
C THR A 299 10.83 0.58 9.63
N GLY A 300 10.28 0.76 8.42
CA GLY A 300 9.32 -0.19 7.84
C GLY A 300 9.95 -1.56 7.59
N ILE A 301 11.18 -1.65 7.09
CA ILE A 301 11.89 -2.94 6.89
C ILE A 301 12.10 -3.65 8.24
N ALA A 302 12.47 -2.91 9.29
CA ALA A 302 12.61 -3.47 10.63
C ALA A 302 11.30 -4.04 11.16
N ALA A 303 10.19 -3.29 11.02
CA ALA A 303 8.87 -3.78 11.39
C ALA A 303 8.47 -5.01 10.56
N TRP A 304 8.71 -4.99 9.24
CA TRP A 304 8.38 -6.11 8.36
C TRP A 304 9.11 -7.38 8.77
N ARG A 305 10.43 -7.34 8.97
CA ARG A 305 11.21 -8.52 9.38
C ARG A 305 10.81 -9.07 10.74
N TRP A 306 10.48 -8.18 11.67
CA TRP A 306 9.90 -8.60 12.93
C TRP A 306 8.60 -9.36 12.69
N TYR A 307 7.61 -8.78 12.01
CA TYR A 307 6.33 -9.46 11.79
C TYR A 307 6.42 -10.69 10.87
N GLU A 308 7.40 -10.75 9.99
CA GLU A 308 7.62 -11.87 9.07
C GLU A 308 8.29 -13.05 9.74
N ARG A 309 9.40 -12.83 10.46
CA ARG A 309 10.28 -13.90 10.96
C ARG A 309 10.59 -13.80 12.46
N GLY A 310 10.22 -12.71 13.12
CA GLY A 310 10.61 -12.44 14.51
C GLY A 310 12.07 -12.08 14.68
N GLU A 311 12.68 -11.62 13.60
CA GLU A 311 14.10 -11.26 13.58
C GLU A 311 14.28 -9.80 13.96
N LEU A 312 15.30 -9.55 14.78
CA LEU A 312 15.88 -8.23 14.95
C LEU A 312 16.95 -8.01 13.89
N ILE A 313 16.99 -6.82 13.30
CA ILE A 313 18.03 -6.47 12.33
C ILE A 313 19.36 -6.26 13.04
N SER A 314 20.42 -6.93 12.58
CA SER A 314 21.76 -6.75 13.11
C SER A 314 22.29 -5.33 12.84
N LYS A 315 23.26 -4.84 13.63
CA LYS A 315 23.83 -3.49 13.43
C LYS A 315 24.46 -3.33 12.04
N ALA A 316 25.20 -4.33 11.56
CA ALA A 316 25.87 -4.28 10.27
C ALA A 316 24.86 -4.24 9.12
N GLU A 317 23.81 -5.05 9.21
CA GLU A 317 22.74 -5.05 8.22
C GLU A 317 21.95 -3.75 8.23
N LEU A 318 21.65 -3.20 9.42
CA LEU A 318 21.00 -1.91 9.55
C LEU A 318 21.80 -0.80 8.87
N GLN A 319 23.13 -0.77 9.05
CA GLN A 319 24.01 0.20 8.39
C GLN A 319 23.97 0.05 6.86
N SER A 320 23.97 -1.18 6.36
CA SER A 320 23.84 -1.47 4.92
C SER A 320 22.50 -0.95 4.37
N LEU A 321 21.39 -1.28 5.04
CA LEU A 321 20.04 -0.84 4.67
C LEU A 321 19.94 0.69 4.66
N VAL A 322 20.51 1.36 5.66
CA VAL A 322 20.55 2.82 5.75
C VAL A 322 21.31 3.43 4.58
N LYS A 323 22.48 2.87 4.23
CA LYS A 323 23.28 3.37 3.11
C LYS A 323 22.48 3.29 1.80
N THR A 324 21.87 2.14 1.53
CA THR A 324 21.04 1.92 0.33
C THR A 324 19.83 2.85 0.31
N ALA A 325 19.10 2.95 1.43
CA ALA A 325 17.92 3.80 1.53
C ALA A 325 18.24 5.30 1.46
N LEU A 326 19.41 5.73 1.93
CA LEU A 326 19.88 7.12 1.77
C LEU A 326 20.21 7.44 0.32
N GLU A 327 20.80 6.50 -0.42
CA GLU A 327 21.09 6.71 -1.83
C GLU A 327 19.79 6.81 -2.65
N GLU A 328 18.83 5.91 -2.41
CA GLU A 328 17.50 6.03 -3.02
C GLU A 328 16.83 7.35 -2.59
N GLY A 329 16.87 7.68 -1.31
CA GLY A 329 16.31 8.93 -0.77
C GLY A 329 16.89 10.17 -1.43
N ARG A 330 18.20 10.19 -1.74
CA ARG A 330 18.85 11.27 -2.49
C ARG A 330 18.34 11.35 -3.92
N GLN A 331 18.16 10.22 -4.60
CA GLN A 331 17.61 10.22 -5.97
C GLN A 331 16.17 10.75 -5.99
N ARG A 332 15.33 10.32 -5.05
CA ARG A 332 13.97 10.86 -4.87
C ARG A 332 13.98 12.36 -4.54
N ALA A 333 14.90 12.79 -3.67
CA ALA A 333 15.07 14.20 -3.32
C ALA A 333 15.48 15.05 -4.54
N LYS A 334 16.42 14.56 -5.35
CA LYS A 334 16.82 15.23 -6.60
C LYS A 334 15.62 15.36 -7.55
N ALA A 335 14.79 14.32 -7.70
CA ALA A 335 13.60 14.38 -8.54
C ALA A 335 12.59 15.42 -8.05
N LEU A 336 12.31 15.47 -6.73
CA LEU A 336 11.41 16.46 -6.13
C LEU A 336 11.91 17.90 -6.32
N ILE A 337 13.22 18.13 -6.18
CA ILE A 337 13.83 19.46 -6.37
C ILE A 337 13.93 19.82 -7.86
N GLY A 338 14.24 18.85 -8.73
CA GLY A 338 14.38 19.04 -10.18
C GLY A 338 13.07 19.47 -10.83
N ASN A 339 11.97 18.80 -10.48
CA ASN A 339 10.63 19.14 -10.98
C ASN A 339 10.20 20.59 -10.68
N ARG A 340 10.75 21.20 -9.62
CA ARG A 340 10.52 22.62 -9.31
C ARG A 340 11.27 23.55 -10.26
N LYS A 341 12.54 23.27 -10.57
CA LYS A 341 13.33 24.16 -11.44
C LYS A 341 12.69 24.29 -12.82
N SER A 342 12.12 23.20 -13.33
CA SER A 342 11.35 23.18 -14.58
C SER A 342 10.03 23.96 -14.48
N ALA A 343 9.37 23.94 -13.32
CA ALA A 343 8.13 24.68 -13.08
C ALA A 343 8.35 26.20 -12.88
N ASP A 344 9.51 26.61 -12.35
CA ASP A 344 9.90 28.03 -12.22
C ASP A 344 10.43 28.62 -13.55
N SER A 345 10.92 27.80 -14.49
CA SER A 345 11.44 28.26 -15.80
C SER A 345 10.36 28.50 -16.86
N ASP A 346 9.19 27.87 -16.75
CA ASP A 346 8.03 28.17 -17.59
C ASP A 346 7.31 29.41 -17.03
N GLY A 347 7.87 30.59 -17.32
CA GLY A 347 7.37 31.91 -16.89
C GLY A 347 6.00 32.29 -17.45
N THR A 348 4.94 31.59 -17.03
CA THR A 348 3.55 31.93 -17.36
C THR A 348 2.90 32.65 -16.16
N PRO A 349 2.34 33.87 -16.34
CA PRO A 349 1.73 34.59 -15.23
C PRO A 349 0.53 33.83 -14.68
N ALA A 350 0.52 33.67 -13.36
CA ALA A 350 -0.40 32.82 -12.63
C ALA A 350 -1.88 33.23 -12.75
N THR A 351 -2.69 32.44 -13.44
CA THR A 351 -4.05 32.15 -12.95
C THR A 351 -3.93 31.14 -11.82
N LYS A 352 -3.92 31.63 -10.57
CA LYS A 352 -3.85 30.84 -9.33
C LYS A 352 -4.71 29.57 -9.43
N PRO A 353 -4.14 28.37 -9.60
CA PRO A 353 -4.90 27.16 -9.40
C PRO A 353 -4.99 26.94 -7.89
N ARG A 354 -6.15 26.45 -7.47
CA ARG A 354 -6.55 26.08 -6.10
C ARG A 354 -5.73 24.90 -5.53
N LEU A 355 -4.40 24.95 -5.60
CA LEU A 355 -3.49 23.91 -5.09
C LEU A 355 -3.55 23.81 -3.57
N ARG A 356 -3.79 24.94 -2.87
CA ARG A 356 -4.08 24.95 -1.42
C ARG A 356 -5.36 24.19 -1.06
N GLN A 357 -6.37 24.15 -1.94
CA GLN A 357 -7.60 23.36 -1.70
C GLN A 357 -7.41 21.87 -2.03
N ARG A 358 -6.60 21.52 -3.04
CA ARG A 358 -6.28 20.13 -3.37
C ARG A 358 -5.35 19.47 -2.33
N LEU A 359 -4.31 20.16 -1.87
CA LEU A 359 -3.44 19.67 -0.80
C LEU A 359 -4.16 19.61 0.56
N GLY A 360 -5.01 20.60 0.86
CA GLY A 360 -5.88 20.56 2.05
C GLY A 360 -6.92 19.44 2.02
N SER A 361 -7.30 18.93 0.84
CA SER A 361 -8.18 17.76 0.71
C SER A 361 -7.46 16.41 0.84
N LEU A 362 -6.18 16.35 0.47
CA LEU A 362 -5.32 15.17 0.59
C LEU A 362 -4.73 14.99 2.00
N LEU A 363 -4.58 16.10 2.75
CA LEU A 363 -3.98 16.10 4.09
C LEU A 363 -5.01 16.25 5.23
N ASN A 364 -6.31 16.38 4.91
CA ASN A 364 -7.37 16.47 5.93
C ASN A 364 -8.15 15.15 6.05
N PRO A 365 -7.97 14.38 7.14
CA PRO A 365 -8.59 13.07 7.31
C PRO A 365 -10.13 13.12 7.18
N LYS A 366 -10.78 14.21 7.58
CA LYS A 366 -12.25 14.34 7.53
C LYS A 366 -12.85 14.35 6.12
N ASN A 367 -12.10 14.80 5.10
CA ASN A 367 -12.60 14.88 3.72
C ASN A 367 -12.46 13.55 2.97
N TRP A 368 -11.42 12.78 3.30
CA TRP A 368 -11.26 11.39 2.87
C TRP A 368 -12.43 10.51 3.38
N PHE A 369 -12.85 10.65 4.65
CA PHE A 369 -14.04 9.96 5.17
C PHE A 369 -15.37 10.40 4.53
N LYS A 370 -15.48 11.67 4.11
CA LYS A 370 -16.71 12.20 3.50
C LYS A 370 -16.90 11.68 2.07
N ALA A 371 -15.81 11.55 1.31
CA ALA A 371 -15.81 10.94 -0.02
C ALA A 371 -16.16 9.44 0.04
N ILE A 372 -15.70 8.74 1.10
CA ILE A 372 -16.01 7.33 1.35
C ILE A 372 -17.49 7.16 1.79
N ARG A 373 -18.00 7.96 2.74
CA ARG A 373 -19.41 7.92 3.16
C ARG A 373 -20.41 8.24 2.04
N GLY A 374 -20.02 9.05 1.06
CA GLY A 374 -20.85 9.34 -0.12
C GLY A 374 -21.14 8.09 -0.98
N ARG A 375 -20.21 7.12 -1.02
CA ARG A 375 -20.38 5.84 -1.73
C ARG A 375 -21.18 4.80 -0.94
N PHE A 376 -21.22 4.89 0.39
CA PHE A 376 -22.00 3.99 1.25
C PHE A 376 -23.50 4.34 1.38
N LYS A 377 -23.97 5.43 0.77
CA LYS A 377 -25.40 5.82 0.73
C LYS A 377 -26.18 5.29 -0.48
N ARG A 378 -25.78 4.18 -1.10
CA ARG A 378 -26.72 3.42 -1.93
C ARG A 378 -27.64 2.63 -1.00
N LYS A 379 -28.83 3.19 -0.73
CA LYS A 379 -29.92 2.47 -0.07
C LYS A 379 -30.12 1.12 -0.76
N PRO A 380 -30.37 0.02 -0.02
CA PRO A 380 -30.81 -1.22 -0.66
C PRO A 380 -32.09 -0.91 -1.45
N LYS A 381 -32.09 -1.24 -2.74
CA LYS A 381 -33.30 -1.23 -3.57
C LYS A 381 -34.28 -2.16 -2.87
N GLN A 382 -35.43 -1.63 -2.44
CA GLN A 382 -36.53 -2.45 -1.96
C GLN A 382 -36.85 -3.47 -3.04
N VAL A 383 -36.75 -4.75 -2.68
CA VAL A 383 -37.23 -5.85 -3.48
C VAL A 383 -38.73 -5.66 -3.61
N HIS A 384 -39.22 -5.40 -4.83
CA HIS A 384 -40.64 -5.55 -5.12
C HIS A 384 -40.97 -7.03 -4.98
N GLN A 385 -41.77 -7.36 -3.96
CA GLN A 385 -42.52 -8.61 -3.93
C GLN A 385 -43.44 -8.64 -5.15
N PRO A 386 -43.44 -9.71 -5.96
CA PRO A 386 -44.47 -9.90 -6.97
C PRO A 386 -45.80 -10.18 -6.26
N ALA A 387 -46.85 -9.57 -6.79
CA ALA A 387 -48.22 -9.66 -6.27
C ALA A 387 -48.70 -11.11 -6.18
N GLU A 388 -49.24 -11.47 -5.01
CA GLU A 388 -50.05 -12.67 -4.84
C GLU A 388 -51.25 -12.58 -5.78
N SER A 389 -51.29 -13.50 -6.75
CA SER A 389 -52.48 -13.79 -7.54
C SER A 389 -53.53 -14.40 -6.62
N ASN A 390 -54.53 -13.59 -6.27
CA ASN A 390 -55.69 -14.00 -5.50
C ASN A 390 -56.60 -14.82 -6.42
N ASP A 391 -56.38 -16.14 -6.47
CA ASP A 391 -57.22 -17.07 -7.22
C ASP A 391 -58.44 -17.43 -6.34
N GLN A 392 -59.48 -16.61 -6.43
CA GLN A 392 -60.80 -16.94 -5.91
C GLN A 392 -61.46 -17.93 -6.88
N SER A 393 -61.52 -19.21 -6.49
CA SER A 393 -62.49 -20.16 -7.04
C SER A 393 -63.29 -20.84 -5.92
N ASN A 394 -64.52 -20.35 -5.80
CA ASN A 394 -65.77 -21.03 -5.45
C ASN A 394 -65.77 -22.20 -4.45
N SER A 395 -66.34 -21.92 -3.28
CA SER A 395 -67.24 -22.85 -2.57
C SER A 395 -68.68 -22.54 -3.00
N ALA A 396 -69.29 -23.46 -3.76
CA ALA A 396 -70.73 -23.59 -3.90
C ALA A 396 -71.05 -25.05 -4.29
N ALA A 397 -71.29 -25.87 -3.26
CA ALA A 397 -72.15 -27.06 -3.20
C ALA A 397 -71.67 -27.97 -2.06
#